data_AF-A0A2H9R841-F1
#
_entry.id   AF-A0A2H9R841-F1
#
_cell.length_a   1.000
_cell.length_b   1.000
_cell.length_c   1.000
_cell.angle_alpha   90.00
_cell.angle_beta   90.00
_cell.angle_gamma   90.00
#
_symmetry.space_group_name_H-M   'P 1'
#
loop_
_entity.id
_entity.type
_entity.pdbx_description
1 polymer ?
#
loop_
_entity_poly.entity_id
_entity_poly.type
_entity_poly.pdbx_seq_one_letter_code
_entity_poly.pdbx_strand_id
1 'polypeptide(L)'
;MTDYEKIISELRQEIKQSRQENKRLQLLVNDLMKSNESLVNTINKLEQKLSYYENPHSPPSSNSLQWRKQKQEKRENRDGKSNRGGIAGHKGATQKFTPQKTTHHRLSACPKCNGTNITQIKTKKRVMV
;
A
#
# COMPACT_ATOMS: atom_id res chain seq x y z
N MET A 1 -8.08 52.64 -60.49
CA MET A 1 -8.30 52.28 -59.07
C MET A 1 -8.02 53.50 -58.23
N THR A 2 -9.01 53.94 -57.46
CA THR A 2 -8.86 55.06 -56.52
C THR A 2 -8.00 54.62 -55.33
N ASP A 3 -7.31 55.53 -54.64
CA ASP A 3 -6.44 55.18 -53.51
C ASP A 3 -7.21 54.45 -52.39
N TYR A 4 -8.50 54.76 -52.23
CA TYR A 4 -9.39 54.07 -51.30
C TYR A 4 -9.60 52.59 -51.63
N GLU A 5 -9.68 52.21 -52.91
CA GLU A 5 -9.85 50.81 -53.32
C GLU A 5 -8.63 49.96 -52.99
N LYS A 6 -7.42 50.54 -53.11
CA LYS A 6 -6.16 49.87 -52.71
C LYS A 6 -6.14 49.61 -51.21
N ILE A 7 -6.44 50.61 -50.40
CA ILE A 7 -6.48 50.50 -48.93
C ILE A 7 -7.50 49.44 -48.50
N ILE A 8 -8.70 49.42 -49.10
CA ILE A 8 -9.72 48.41 -48.80
C ILE A 8 -9.24 47.00 -49.16
N SER A 9 -8.52 46.84 -50.27
CA SER A 9 -7.95 45.54 -50.69
C SER A 9 -6.88 45.05 -49.71
N GLU A 10 -5.97 45.93 -49.29
CA GLU A 10 -4.91 45.61 -48.33
C GLU A 10 -5.48 45.21 -46.96
N LEU A 11 -6.43 45.98 -46.43
CA LEU A 11 -7.11 45.64 -45.17
C LEU A 11 -7.83 44.29 -45.23
N ARG A 12 -8.47 43.97 -46.37
CA ARG A 12 -9.12 42.65 -46.55
C ARG A 12 -8.09 41.52 -46.54
N GLN A 13 -6.92 41.74 -47.14
CA GLN A 13 -5.85 40.76 -47.18
C GLN A 13 -5.26 40.53 -45.78
N GLU A 14 -5.03 41.59 -45.01
CA GLU A 14 -4.56 41.49 -43.62
C GLU A 14 -5.58 40.76 -42.73
N ILE A 15 -6.86 41.10 -42.84
CA ILE A 15 -7.94 40.40 -42.10
C ILE A 15 -7.94 38.90 -42.44
N LYS A 16 -7.75 38.55 -43.72
CA LYS A 16 -7.69 37.16 -44.17
C LYS A 16 -6.48 36.43 -43.56
N GLN A 17 -5.31 37.04 -43.58
CA GLN A 17 -4.10 36.48 -42.98
C GLN A 17 -4.23 36.31 -41.47
N SER A 18 -4.73 37.35 -40.78
CA SER A 18 -4.96 37.30 -39.33
C SER A 18 -5.96 36.20 -38.93
N ARG A 19 -7.03 36.00 -39.72
CA ARG A 19 -7.98 34.90 -39.51
C ARG A 19 -7.35 33.52 -39.70
N GLN A 20 -6.49 33.36 -40.71
CA GLN A 20 -5.77 32.10 -40.93
C GLN A 20 -4.82 31.79 -39.77
N GLU A 21 -4.07 32.79 -39.30
CA GLU A 21 -3.14 32.61 -38.18
C GLU A 21 -3.88 32.30 -36.88
N ASN A 22 -4.97 33.01 -36.59
CA ASN A 22 -5.81 32.70 -35.41
C ASN A 22 -6.33 31.26 -35.44
N LYS A 23 -6.76 30.77 -36.61
CA LYS A 23 -7.20 29.37 -36.75
C LYS A 23 -6.06 28.39 -36.49
N ARG A 24 -4.86 28.67 -37.01
CA ARG A 24 -3.65 27.85 -36.80
C ARG A 24 -3.26 27.82 -35.31
N LEU A 25 -3.26 28.97 -34.65
CA LEU A 25 -2.96 29.09 -33.22
C LEU A 25 -3.98 28.35 -32.36
N GLN A 26 -5.27 28.44 -32.70
CA GLN A 26 -6.32 27.68 -31.99
C GLN A 26 -6.11 26.16 -32.09
N LEU A 27 -5.74 25.65 -33.26
CA LEU A 27 -5.43 24.22 -33.42
C LEU A 27 -4.23 23.81 -32.57
N LEU A 28 -3.15 24.60 -32.62
CA LEU A 28 -1.95 24.34 -31.82
C LEU A 28 -2.24 24.35 -30.31
N VAL A 29 -3.02 25.32 -29.83
CA VAL A 29 -3.42 25.40 -28.41
C VAL A 29 -4.21 24.15 -28.02
N ASN A 30 -5.17 23.71 -28.84
CA ASN A 30 -5.94 22.50 -28.55
C ASN A 30 -5.06 21.24 -28.48
N ASP A 31 -4.09 21.10 -29.37
CA ASP A 31 -3.18 19.95 -29.38
C ASP A 31 -2.22 19.97 -28.18
N LEU A 32 -1.73 21.15 -27.81
CA LEU A 32 -0.93 21.35 -26.60
C LEU A 32 -1.72 21.05 -25.32
N MET A 33 -2.98 21.47 -25.26
CA MET A 33 -3.87 21.17 -24.12
C MET A 33 -4.06 19.66 -23.95
N LYS A 34 -4.37 18.93 -25.05
CA LYS A 34 -4.50 17.46 -25.02
C LYS A 34 -3.21 16.77 -24.59
N SER A 35 -2.07 17.24 -25.09
CA SER A 35 -0.76 16.70 -24.74
C SER A 35 -0.44 16.91 -23.26
N ASN A 36 -0.71 18.11 -22.73
CA ASN A 36 -0.56 18.42 -21.31
C ASN A 36 -1.47 17.56 -20.44
N GLU A 37 -2.73 17.37 -20.80
CA GLU A 37 -3.65 16.52 -20.05
C GLU A 37 -3.16 15.07 -20.00
N SER A 38 -2.67 14.54 -21.12
CA SER A 38 -2.05 13.22 -21.18
C SER A 38 -0.83 13.14 -20.25
N LEU A 39 0.05 14.14 -20.28
CA LEU A 39 1.26 14.18 -19.43
C LEU A 39 0.90 14.24 -17.95
N VAL A 40 -0.04 15.10 -17.55
CA VAL A 40 -0.53 15.20 -16.15
C VAL A 40 -1.08 13.85 -15.68
N ASN A 41 -1.87 13.18 -16.52
CA ASN A 41 -2.38 11.83 -16.21
C ASN A 41 -1.25 10.80 -16.03
N THR A 42 -0.20 10.87 -16.83
CA THR A 42 0.97 9.99 -16.66
C THR A 42 1.75 10.29 -15.39
N ILE A 43 1.97 11.57 -15.07
CA ILE A 43 2.66 12.00 -13.85
C ILE A 43 1.89 11.51 -12.62
N ASN A 44 0.58 11.75 -12.55
CA ASN A 44 -0.24 11.30 -11.42
C ASN A 44 -0.17 9.76 -11.23
N LYS A 45 -0.17 8.99 -12.32
CA LYS A 45 -0.02 7.52 -12.24
C LYS A 45 1.37 7.11 -11.75
N LEU A 46 2.41 7.84 -12.13
CA LEU A 46 3.79 7.58 -11.70
C LEU A 46 4.01 7.99 -10.25
N GLU A 47 3.53 9.15 -9.83
CA GLU A 47 3.59 9.62 -8.44
C GLU A 47 2.84 8.67 -7.51
N GLN A 48 1.64 8.22 -7.92
CA GLN A 48 0.95 7.15 -7.21
C GLN A 48 1.84 5.92 -7.09
N LYS A 49 2.43 5.42 -8.18
CA LYS A 49 3.36 4.29 -8.17
C LYS A 49 4.55 4.51 -7.23
N LEU A 50 5.18 5.68 -7.26
CA LEU A 50 6.34 6.03 -6.44
C LEU A 50 5.97 6.09 -4.96
N SER A 51 4.82 6.65 -4.60
CA SER A 51 4.33 6.66 -3.21
C SER A 51 4.26 5.27 -2.57
N TYR A 52 4.07 4.21 -3.38
CA TYR A 52 4.10 2.82 -2.89
C TYR A 52 5.50 2.33 -2.54
N TYR A 53 6.54 2.80 -3.24
CA TYR A 53 7.93 2.36 -3.05
C TYR A 53 8.69 3.24 -2.06
N GLU A 54 8.41 4.54 -2.06
CA GLU A 54 9.09 5.53 -1.23
C GLU A 54 8.58 5.59 0.21
N ASN A 55 7.56 4.79 0.59
CA ASN A 55 7.07 4.77 1.96
C ASN A 55 8.16 4.28 2.93
N PRO A 56 8.79 5.19 3.71
CA PRO A 56 9.94 4.87 4.54
C PRO A 56 9.55 4.04 5.78
N HIS A 57 8.25 3.96 6.07
CA HIS A 57 7.69 3.20 7.19
C HIS A 57 7.35 1.76 6.82
N SER A 58 7.58 1.34 5.57
CA SER A 58 7.37 -0.04 5.12
C SER A 58 8.71 -0.68 4.73
N PRO A 59 9.07 -1.86 5.30
CA PRO A 59 10.31 -2.52 4.93
C PRO A 59 10.30 -2.92 3.44
N PRO A 60 11.48 -2.94 2.77
CA PRO A 60 11.58 -3.16 1.32
C PRO A 60 10.96 -4.49 0.86
N SER A 61 10.98 -5.52 1.72
CA SER A 61 10.34 -6.82 1.49
C SER A 61 8.79 -6.78 1.45
N SER A 62 8.18 -5.72 1.97
CA SER A 62 6.73 -5.52 2.03
C SER A 62 6.19 -4.54 0.97
N ASN A 63 7.09 -3.88 0.22
CA ASN A 63 6.77 -2.87 -0.78
C ASN A 63 6.76 -3.39 -2.23
N SER A 64 7.04 -4.68 -2.48
CA SER A 64 6.92 -5.19 -3.85
C SER A 64 5.44 -5.35 -4.24
N LEU A 65 5.07 -4.79 -5.40
CA LEU A 65 3.73 -4.96 -5.97
C LEU A 65 3.37 -6.45 -6.09
N GLN A 66 4.34 -7.31 -6.37
CA GLN A 66 4.15 -8.76 -6.39
C GLN A 66 3.76 -9.33 -5.02
N TRP A 67 4.40 -8.90 -3.93
CA TRP A 67 4.06 -9.39 -2.59
C TRP A 67 2.65 -8.98 -2.16
N ARG A 68 2.25 -7.74 -2.48
CA ARG A 68 0.89 -7.25 -2.15
C ARG A 68 -0.18 -7.88 -3.05
N LYS A 69 0.06 -8.05 -4.35
CA LYS A 69 -0.84 -8.82 -5.24
C LYS A 69 -1.02 -10.25 -4.75
N GLN A 70 0.08 -10.94 -4.43
CA GLN A 70 0.00 -12.28 -3.82
C GLN A 70 -0.74 -12.26 -2.48
N LYS A 71 -0.58 -11.22 -1.65
CA LYS A 71 -1.29 -11.10 -0.37
C LYS A 71 -2.78 -10.84 -0.57
N GLN A 72 -3.16 -10.07 -1.58
CA GLN A 72 -4.54 -9.77 -1.93
C GLN A 72 -5.23 -11.00 -2.54
N GLU A 73 -4.60 -11.68 -3.50
CA GLU A 73 -5.07 -12.96 -4.04
C GLU A 73 -5.22 -14.02 -2.93
N LYS A 74 -4.27 -14.07 -1.99
CA LYS A 74 -4.34 -14.95 -0.80
C LYS A 74 -5.42 -14.54 0.21
N ARG A 75 -6.02 -13.35 0.10
CA ARG A 75 -7.11 -12.87 0.96
C ARG A 75 -8.47 -13.03 0.28
N GLU A 76 -8.54 -12.80 -1.02
CA GLU A 76 -9.75 -12.99 -1.83
C GLU A 76 -10.10 -14.48 -1.97
N ASN A 77 -9.12 -15.37 -2.04
CA ASN A 77 -9.33 -16.83 -1.97
C ASN A 77 -9.65 -17.36 -0.55
N ARG A 78 -9.95 -16.49 0.43
CA ARG A 78 -10.37 -16.92 1.76
C ARG A 78 -11.87 -16.74 1.92
N ASP A 79 -12.62 -17.73 1.46
CA ASP A 79 -13.98 -18.00 1.91
C ASP A 79 -13.96 -18.32 3.41
N GLY A 80 -13.98 -17.29 4.27
CA GLY A 80 -14.28 -17.38 5.71
C GLY A 80 -13.37 -18.23 6.60
N LYS A 81 -12.38 -18.97 6.06
CA LYS A 81 -11.52 -19.85 6.85
C LYS A 81 -10.37 -19.07 7.49
N SER A 82 -10.56 -18.79 8.77
CA SER A 82 -9.52 -18.33 9.70
C SER A 82 -8.27 -19.21 9.57
N ASN A 83 -7.13 -18.61 9.23
CA ASN A 83 -5.80 -19.25 9.25
C ASN A 83 -5.33 -19.48 10.70
N ARG A 84 -6.10 -20.20 11.51
CA ARG A 84 -5.59 -20.80 12.74
C ARG A 84 -5.09 -22.20 12.39
N GLY A 85 -3.77 -22.31 12.22
CA GLY A 85 -3.06 -23.59 12.17
C GLY A 85 -2.78 -24.10 10.75
N GLY A 86 -1.60 -23.75 10.23
CA GLY A 86 -0.91 -24.50 9.17
C GLY A 86 -1.49 -24.41 7.76
N ILE A 87 -0.61 -24.47 6.77
CA ILE A 87 -0.97 -24.70 5.36
C ILE A 87 -1.50 -26.13 5.26
N ALA A 88 -2.63 -26.36 4.58
CA ALA A 88 -3.16 -27.71 4.35
C ALA A 88 -2.10 -28.59 3.66
N GLY A 89 -1.80 -29.75 4.24
CA GLY A 89 -0.73 -30.66 3.79
C GLY A 89 0.58 -30.56 4.58
N HIS A 90 0.79 -29.48 5.35
CA HIS A 90 1.87 -29.41 6.32
C HIS A 90 1.37 -29.86 7.69
N LYS A 91 1.74 -31.08 8.11
CA LYS A 91 1.62 -31.48 9.51
C LYS A 91 2.55 -30.57 10.30
N GLY A 92 2.00 -29.54 10.93
CA GLY A 92 2.74 -28.79 11.95
C GLY A 92 3.26 -29.82 12.95
N ALA A 93 4.57 -30.01 12.98
CA ALA A 93 5.18 -30.82 14.02
C ALA A 93 4.99 -30.04 15.32
N THR A 94 3.90 -30.31 16.05
CA THR A 94 3.80 -29.88 17.44
C THR A 94 4.93 -30.63 18.14
N GLN A 95 6.09 -29.99 18.25
CA GLN A 95 7.25 -30.55 18.92
C GLN A 95 6.78 -30.92 20.33
N LYS A 96 6.81 -32.21 20.66
CA LYS A 96 6.52 -32.66 22.02
C LYS A 96 7.67 -32.16 22.89
N PHE A 97 7.47 -31.04 23.57
CA PHE A 97 8.48 -30.46 24.43
C PHE A 97 8.51 -31.22 25.75
N THR A 98 9.55 -32.02 25.97
CA THR A 98 9.86 -32.59 27.28
C THR A 98 10.65 -31.54 28.06
N PRO A 99 10.18 -31.10 29.23
CA PRO A 99 10.91 -30.11 30.02
C PRO A 99 12.27 -30.66 30.40
N GLN A 100 13.34 -29.89 30.15
CA GLN A 100 14.70 -30.26 30.56
C GLN A 100 14.84 -30.35 32.10
N LYS A 101 14.04 -29.57 32.84
CA LYS A 101 14.04 -29.55 34.30
C LYS A 101 12.64 -29.24 34.84
N THR A 102 12.27 -29.93 35.93
CA THR A 102 11.06 -29.63 36.71
C THR A 102 11.47 -29.23 38.12
N THR A 103 11.04 -28.05 38.58
CA THR A 103 11.34 -27.54 39.92
C THR A 103 10.07 -27.44 40.74
N HIS A 104 10.01 -28.15 41.87
CA HIS A 104 8.87 -28.10 42.77
C HIS A 104 9.06 -27.01 43.82
N HIS A 105 8.29 -25.94 43.73
CA HIS A 105 8.24 -24.93 44.78
C HIS A 105 7.20 -25.34 45.81
N ARG A 106 7.66 -25.79 46.99
CA ARG A 106 6.82 -25.98 48.17
C ARG A 106 7.20 -24.93 49.20
N LEU A 107 6.20 -24.27 49.76
CA LEU A 107 6.41 -23.40 50.91
C LEU A 107 6.67 -24.28 52.13
N SER A 108 7.70 -23.96 52.91
CA SER A 108 8.01 -24.65 54.17
C SER A 108 7.09 -24.22 55.31
N ALA A 109 6.60 -22.97 55.27
CA ALA A 109 5.65 -22.42 56.22
C ALA A 109 4.72 -21.41 55.53
N CYS A 110 3.53 -21.20 56.09
CA CYS A 110 2.62 -20.18 55.60
C CYS A 110 3.21 -18.78 55.82
N PRO A 111 3.37 -17.94 54.79
CA PRO A 111 3.95 -16.61 54.93
C PRO A 111 3.09 -15.62 55.74
N LYS A 112 1.85 -16.01 56.09
CA LYS A 112 0.93 -15.20 56.90
C LYS A 112 0.84 -15.61 58.37
N CYS A 113 0.99 -16.90 58.68
CA CYS A 113 0.76 -17.42 60.03
C CYS A 113 1.83 -18.41 60.52
N ASN A 114 2.90 -18.63 59.75
CA ASN A 114 3.98 -19.58 60.04
C ASN A 114 3.57 -21.04 60.32
N GLY A 115 2.32 -21.41 60.09
CA GLY A 115 1.86 -22.79 60.19
C GLY A 115 2.59 -23.71 59.21
N THR A 116 3.03 -24.87 59.69
CA THR A 116 3.79 -25.89 58.94
C THR A 116 2.91 -26.91 58.24
N ASN A 117 1.63 -27.02 58.62
CA ASN A 117 0.66 -27.91 57.99
C ASN A 117 0.02 -27.26 56.74
N ILE A 118 0.75 -27.26 55.63
CA ILE A 118 0.26 -26.74 54.34
C ILE A 118 -0.29 -27.89 53.49
N THR A 119 -1.57 -28.21 53.66
CA THR A 119 -2.28 -29.22 52.84
C THR A 119 -2.82 -28.58 51.56
N GLN A 120 -2.00 -28.65 50.51
CA GLN A 120 -2.33 -28.40 49.09
C GLN A 120 -2.95 -27.03 48.73
N ILE A 121 -2.11 -26.15 48.18
CA ILE A 121 -2.55 -24.94 47.49
C ILE A 121 -2.53 -25.23 45.97
N LYS A 122 -3.64 -24.93 45.30
CA LYS A 122 -3.91 -25.12 43.86
C LYS A 122 -2.64 -25.05 42.99
N THR A 123 -2.30 -26.15 42.32
CA THR A 123 -1.15 -26.21 41.42
C THR A 123 -1.39 -25.34 40.18
N LYS A 124 -0.56 -24.31 39.98
CA LYS A 124 -0.53 -23.54 38.74
C LYS A 124 0.69 -23.95 37.91
N LYS A 125 0.46 -24.39 36.68
CA LYS A 125 1.54 -24.67 35.71
C LYS A 125 1.80 -23.39 34.90
N ARG A 126 3.07 -23.02 34.75
CA ARG A 126 3.51 -21.96 33.84
C ARG A 126 4.64 -22.52 32.99
N VAL A 127 4.49 -22.43 31.67
CA VAL A 127 5.54 -22.74 30.70
C VAL A 127 6.26 -21.43 30.41
N MET A 128 7.60 -21.42 30.56
CA MET A 128 8.44 -20.33 30.07
C MET A 128 9.07 -20.82 28.76
N VAL A 129 8.89 -20.04 27.70
CA VAL A 129 9.42 -20.28 26.34
C VAL A 129 10.60 -19.35 26.12
#